data_AF-A0A972SQD6-F1
#
_entry.id   AF-A0A972SQD6-F1
#
_cell.length_a   1.000
_cell.length_b   1.000
_cell.length_c   1.000
_cell.angle_alpha   90.00
_cell.angle_beta   90.00
_cell.angle_gamma   90.00
#
_symmetry.space_group_name_H-M   'P 1'
#
loop_
_entity.id
_entity.type
_entity.pdbx_description
1 polymer ?
#
loop_
_entity_poly.entity_id
_entity_poly.type
_entity_poly.pdbx_seq_one_letter_code
_entity_poly.pdbx_strand_id
1 'polypeptide(L)'
;MSILSQLGGAAIDTLVALVENGPLWDGDVPSKSGRDTLVVAGLASCIVVKGEDGYQAATLAGAAAYREHFGNAAYIREATAFRKAKNAISSARHQSKG
;
A
#
# COMPACT_ATOMS: atom_id res chain seq x y z
N MET A 1 -2.32 6.41 16.34
CA MET A 1 -3.18 6.58 15.15
C MET A 1 -2.24 6.56 13.97
N SER A 2 -2.35 5.57 13.09
CA SER A 2 -1.36 5.38 12.01
C SER A 2 -1.45 6.53 11.00
N ILE A 3 -0.30 7.04 10.57
CA ILE A 3 -0.21 8.12 9.56
C ILE A 3 -0.98 7.77 8.29
N LEU A 4 -1.02 6.49 7.93
CA LEU A 4 -1.67 6.01 6.71
C LEU A 4 -3.20 6.19 6.75
N SER A 5 -3.81 6.12 7.93
CA SER A 5 -5.26 6.32 8.10
C SER A 5 -5.70 7.76 7.87
N GLN A 6 -4.76 8.72 7.86
CA GLN A 6 -5.03 10.13 7.61
C GLN A 6 -4.95 10.50 6.11
N LEU A 7 -4.37 9.62 5.27
CA LEU A 7 -4.11 9.88 3.85
C LEU A 7 -5.25 9.45 2.90
N GLY A 8 -6.28 8.78 3.43
CA GLY A 8 -7.47 8.36 2.68
C GLY A 8 -7.33 7.04 1.90
N GLY A 9 -8.46 6.51 1.42
CA GLY A 9 -8.54 5.18 0.80
C GLY A 9 -7.65 5.00 -0.43
N ALA A 10 -7.63 5.98 -1.34
CA ALA A 10 -6.82 5.91 -2.56
C ALA A 10 -5.31 5.82 -2.28
N ALA A 11 -4.82 6.54 -1.26
CA ALA A 11 -3.43 6.45 -0.84
C ALA A 11 -3.13 5.11 -0.16
N ILE A 12 -4.06 4.59 0.65
CA ILE A 12 -3.94 3.26 1.27
C ILE A 12 -3.83 2.18 0.19
N ASP A 13 -4.75 2.16 -0.78
CA ASP A 13 -4.78 1.15 -1.85
C ASP A 13 -3.51 1.23 -2.72
N THR A 14 -3.05 2.45 -3.00
CA THR A 14 -1.81 2.67 -3.74
C THR A 14 -0.60 2.15 -2.97
N LEU A 15 -0.49 2.44 -1.67
CA LEU A 15 0.63 1.94 -0.86
C LEU A 15 0.61 0.40 -0.75
N VAL A 16 -0.57 -0.21 -0.62
CA VAL A 16 -0.73 -1.67 -0.65
C VAL A 16 -0.15 -2.24 -1.94
N ALA A 17 -0.49 -1.66 -3.10
CA ALA A 17 0.00 -2.12 -4.39
C ALA A 17 1.53 -1.99 -4.51
N LEU A 18 2.09 -0.85 -4.07
CA LEU A 18 3.53 -0.62 -4.09
C LEU A 18 4.30 -1.57 -3.17
N VAL A 19 3.77 -1.86 -1.98
CA VAL A 19 4.42 -2.75 -1.00
C VAL A 19 4.32 -4.22 -1.42
N GLU A 20 3.18 -4.66 -1.96
CA GLU A 20 2.95 -6.06 -2.27
C GLU A 20 3.41 -6.47 -3.67
N ASN A 21 3.39 -5.55 -4.64
CA ASN A 21 3.65 -5.86 -6.05
C ASN A 21 4.71 -4.96 -6.70
N GLY A 22 5.22 -3.95 -5.98
CA GLY A 22 6.13 -2.96 -6.55
C GLY A 22 7.57 -3.47 -6.78
N PRO A 23 8.40 -2.68 -7.48
CA PRO A 23 8.09 -1.36 -8.06
C PRO A 23 7.07 -1.44 -9.21
N LEU A 24 6.15 -0.47 -9.29
CA LEU A 24 5.10 -0.40 -10.31
C LEU A 24 5.40 0.69 -11.33
N TRP A 25 5.13 0.46 -12.61
CA TRP A 25 5.19 1.54 -13.60
C TRP A 25 4.06 2.55 -13.37
N ASP A 26 4.26 3.83 -13.72
CA ASP A 26 3.34 4.92 -13.39
C ASP A 26 1.89 4.67 -13.83
N GLY A 27 1.69 4.02 -14.98
CA GLY A 27 0.37 3.68 -15.49
C GLY A 27 -0.30 2.49 -14.79
N ASP A 28 0.45 1.68 -14.04
CA ASP A 28 -0.07 0.54 -13.28
C ASP A 28 -0.44 0.92 -11.84
N VAL A 29 -0.19 2.16 -11.43
CA VAL A 29 -0.49 2.64 -10.09
C VAL A 29 -2.01 2.78 -9.91
N PRO A 30 -2.62 2.23 -8.83
CA PRO A 30 -4.07 2.26 -8.64
C PRO A 30 -4.69 3.66 -8.64
N SER A 31 -3.96 4.65 -8.11
CA SER A 31 -4.39 6.04 -8.11
C SER A 31 -3.21 7.00 -8.20
N LYS A 32 -3.22 7.87 -9.23
CA LYS A 32 -2.20 8.91 -9.41
C LYS A 32 -2.20 9.94 -8.28
N SER A 33 -3.39 10.39 -7.83
CA SER A 33 -3.50 11.31 -6.70
C SER A 33 -3.13 10.65 -5.37
N GLY A 34 -3.43 9.35 -5.21
CA GLY A 34 -2.97 8.54 -4.08
C GLY A 34 -1.45 8.43 -4.03
N ARG A 35 -0.81 8.15 -5.17
CA ARG A 35 0.65 8.17 -5.33
C ARG A 35 1.25 9.52 -4.95
N ASP A 36 0.72 10.61 -5.50
CA ASP A 36 1.25 11.96 -5.23
C ASP A 36 1.18 12.29 -3.73
N THR A 37 0.09 11.89 -3.08
CA THR A 37 -0.06 12.01 -1.62
C THR A 37 1.02 11.22 -0.86
N LEU A 38 1.31 9.99 -1.28
CA LEU A 38 2.35 9.16 -0.68
C LEU A 38 3.76 9.71 -0.91
N VAL A 39 4.03 10.26 -2.10
CA VAL A 39 5.32 10.90 -2.42
C VAL A 39 5.53 12.13 -1.56
N VAL A 40 4.52 13.01 -1.45
CA VAL A 40 4.56 14.18 -0.56
C VAL A 40 4.77 13.78 0.89
N ALA A 41 4.16 12.67 1.33
CA ALA A 41 4.33 12.12 2.67
C ALA A 41 5.66 11.36 2.89
N GLY A 42 6.51 11.21 1.86
CA GLY A 42 7.76 10.45 1.92
C GLY A 42 7.58 8.93 2.04
N LEU A 43 6.39 8.42 1.76
CA LEU A 43 6.02 7.00 1.85
C LEU A 43 6.24 6.24 0.53
N ALA A 44 6.37 6.96 -0.59
CA ALA A 44 6.72 6.42 -1.90
C ALA A 44 7.73 7.32 -2.61
N SER A 45 8.44 6.78 -3.60
CA SER A 45 9.36 7.52 -4.45
C SER A 45 9.30 7.03 -5.89
N CYS A 46 9.46 7.97 -6.82
CA CYS A 46 9.80 7.65 -8.21
C CYS A 46 11.25 7.16 -8.26
N ILE A 47 11.50 6.08 -8.99
CA ILE A 47 12.79 5.42 -9.13
C ILE A 47 13.02 5.00 -10.59
N VAL A 48 14.28 4.73 -10.93
CA VAL A 48 14.67 4.15 -12.22
C VAL A 48 14.81 2.64 -12.05
N VAL A 49 14.19 1.87 -12.93
CA VAL A 49 14.29 0.40 -12.96
C VAL A 49 14.85 -0.01 -14.32
N LYS A 50 16.00 -0.69 -14.32
CA LYS A 50 16.63 -1.24 -15.53
C LYS A 50 16.85 -0.21 -16.66
N GLY A 51 17.13 1.05 -16.31
CA GLY A 51 17.37 2.13 -17.26
C GLY A 51 16.11 2.89 -17.71
N GLU A 52 14.93 2.48 -17.24
CA GLU A 52 13.66 3.17 -17.48
C GLU A 52 13.24 3.95 -16.23
N ASP A 53 12.84 5.21 -16.43
CA ASP A 53 12.26 6.05 -15.37
C ASP A 53 10.74 5.81 -15.23
N GLY A 54 10.12 6.51 -14.27
CA GLY A 54 8.67 6.45 -14.08
C GLY A 54 8.15 5.26 -13.26
N TYR A 55 9.03 4.47 -12.64
CA TYR A 55 8.60 3.43 -11.69
C TYR A 55 8.41 4.04 -10.31
N GLN A 56 7.39 3.58 -9.60
CA GLN A 56 7.06 3.98 -8.24
C GLN A 56 7.36 2.83 -7.29
N ALA A 57 8.03 3.11 -6.18
CA ALA A 57 8.32 2.14 -5.13
C ALA A 57 7.94 2.70 -3.75
N ALA A 58 7.55 1.81 -2.84
CA ALA A 58 7.37 2.18 -1.44
C ALA A 58 8.74 2.43 -0.79
N THR A 59 8.86 3.47 0.03
CA THR A 59 10.06 3.72 0.83
C THR A 59 10.04 2.81 2.08
N LEU A 60 11.16 2.77 2.83
CA LEU A 60 11.17 2.09 4.13
C LEU A 60 10.16 2.69 5.12
N ALA A 61 9.95 4.01 5.08
CA ALA A 61 8.91 4.67 5.86
C ALA A 61 7.51 4.23 5.41
N GLY A 62 7.28 4.11 4.10
CA GLY A 62 6.05 3.53 3.55
C GLY A 62 5.81 2.09 4.01
N ALA A 63 6.83 1.25 3.96
CA ALA A 63 6.76 -0.12 4.46
C ALA A 63 6.48 -0.21 5.97
N ALA A 64 7.06 0.70 6.77
CA ALA A 64 6.76 0.80 8.20
C ALA A 64 5.31 1.23 8.47
N ALA A 65 4.84 2.27 7.77
CA ALA A 65 3.45 2.74 7.86
C ALA A 65 2.46 1.64 7.44
N TYR A 66 2.77 0.88 6.39
CA TYR A 66 2.00 -0.28 5.98
C TYR A 66 1.90 -1.35 7.08
N ARG A 67 3.03 -1.71 7.71
CA ARG A 67 3.05 -2.70 8.80
C ARG A 67 2.25 -2.23 10.00
N GLU A 68 2.42 -0.98 10.41
CA GLU A 68 1.66 -0.38 11.52
C GLU A 68 0.15 -0.47 11.24
N HIS A 69 -0.28 -0.09 10.03
CA HIS A 69 -1.70 -0.01 9.67
C HIS A 69 -2.39 -1.39 9.62
N PHE A 70 -1.74 -2.43 9.07
CA PHE A 70 -2.39 -3.72 8.84
C PHE A 70 -2.19 -4.77 9.94
N GLY A 71 -1.55 -4.42 11.06
CA GLY A 71 -1.45 -5.34 12.21
C GLY A 71 -0.25 -5.13 13.12
N ASN A 72 0.47 -4.01 12.96
CA ASN A 72 1.71 -3.70 13.68
C ASN A 72 2.71 -4.86 13.70
N ALA A 73 2.92 -5.48 12.53
CA ALA A 73 3.73 -6.67 12.39
C ALA A 73 5.24 -6.36 12.31
N ALA A 74 6.07 -7.32 12.71
CA ALA A 74 7.52 -7.20 12.58
C ALA A 74 7.95 -7.23 11.11
N TYR A 75 7.28 -8.04 10.28
CA TYR A 75 7.62 -8.21 8.86
C TYR A 75 6.46 -7.87 7.91
N ILE A 76 6.79 -7.41 6.70
CA ILE A 76 5.80 -7.04 5.67
C ILE A 76 4.89 -8.23 5.33
N ARG A 77 5.46 -9.43 5.19
CA ARG A 77 4.70 -10.66 4.88
C ARG A 77 3.58 -10.97 5.88
N GLU A 78 3.81 -10.67 7.15
CA GLU A 78 2.84 -10.88 8.23
C GLU A 78 1.70 -9.86 8.15
N ALA A 79 2.05 -8.58 7.97
CA ALA A 79 1.06 -7.52 7.73
C ALA A 79 0.20 -7.81 6.48
N THR A 80 0.80 -8.31 5.41
CA THR A 80 0.09 -8.76 4.20
C THR A 80 -0.86 -9.93 4.48
N ALA A 81 -0.43 -10.92 5.28
CA ALA A 81 -1.29 -12.03 5.68
C ALA A 81 -2.50 -11.54 6.51
N PHE A 82 -2.28 -10.64 7.49
CA PHE A 82 -3.34 -10.05 8.30
C PHE A 82 -4.35 -9.27 7.45
N ARG A 83 -3.88 -8.44 6.52
CA ARG A 83 -4.76 -7.72 5.59
C ARG A 83 -5.61 -8.67 4.75
N LYS A 84 -4.99 -9.68 4.13
CA LYS A 84 -5.70 -10.66 3.29
C LYS A 84 -6.73 -11.45 4.10
N ALA A 85 -6.37 -11.88 5.31
CA ALA A 85 -7.30 -12.56 6.22
C ALA A 85 -8.49 -11.67 6.60
N LYS A 86 -8.24 -10.40 6.97
CA LYS A 86 -9.30 -9.43 7.30
C LYS A 86 -10.26 -9.22 6.11
N ASN A 87 -9.72 -9.11 4.90
CA ASN A 87 -10.53 -8.96 3.68
C ASN A 87 -11.37 -10.21 3.41
N ALA A 88 -10.79 -11.42 3.52
CA ALA A 88 -11.52 -12.67 3.34
C ALA A 88 -12.69 -12.82 4.34
N ILE A 89 -12.46 -12.50 5.63
CA ILE A 89 -13.51 -12.52 6.67
C ILE A 89 -14.63 -11.52 6.33
N SER A 90 -14.26 -10.32 5.89
CA SER A 90 -15.22 -9.27 5.54
C SER A 90 -16.09 -9.68 4.36
N SER A 91 -15.48 -10.27 3.31
CA SER A 91 -16.20 -10.77 2.14
C SER A 91 -17.14 -11.92 2.49
N ALA A 92 -16.70 -12.88 3.31
CA ALA A 92 -17.53 -14.01 3.74
C ALA A 92 -18.75 -13.54 4.56
N ARG A 93 -18.55 -12.57 5.47
CA ARG A 93 -19.64 -11.96 6.26
C ARG A 93 -20.66 -11.23 5.39
N HIS A 94 -20.24 -10.66 4.26
CA HIS A 94 -21.16 -10.01 3.33
C HIS A 94 -22.01 -11.05 2.58
N GLN A 95 -21.39 -12.14 2.12
CA GLN A 95 -22.09 -13.24 1.43
C GLN A 95 -23.11 -13.96 2.30
N SER A 96 -22.86 -14.12 3.61
CA SER A 96 -23.82 -14.77 4.51
C SER A 96 -25.06 -13.93 4.83
N LYS A 97 -25.11 -12.68 4.38
CA LYS A 97 -26.20 -11.72 4.64
C LYS A 97 -27.06 -11.40 3.41
N GLY A 98 -26.63 -11.82 2.22
CA GLY A 98 -27.39 -11.71 0.97
C GLY A 98 -28.11 -13.02 0.68
#